data_AF-A0A354K763-F1
#
_entry.id   AF-A0A354K763-F1
#
_cell.length_a   1.000
_cell.length_b   1.000
_cell.length_c   1.000
_cell.angle_alpha   90.00
_cell.angle_beta   90.00
_cell.angle_gamma   90.00
#
_symmetry.space_group_name_H-M   'P 1'
#
loop_
_entity.id
_entity.type
_entity.pdbx_description
1 polymer ?
#
loop_
_entity_poly.entity_id
_entity_poly.type
_entity_poly.pdbx_seq_one_letter_code
_entity_poly.pdbx_strand_id
1 'polypeptide(L)'
;MNGYYQNVTYKSRVGAGVLGILFGCLGVHNFYLGYSTKGMVQLLMTLLSCGSLAPITFIWGLVEGILILTGHTNQDGKGLPLKD
;
A
#
# COMPACT_ATOMS: atom_id res chain seq x y z
N MET A 1 -0.47 36.58 7.15
CA MET A 1 0.03 35.19 7.15
C MET A 1 -0.71 34.45 6.06
N ASN A 2 -0.06 34.18 4.92
CA ASN A 2 -0.73 33.51 3.80
C ASN A 2 -0.95 32.04 4.18
N GLY A 3 -2.18 31.72 4.55
CA GLY A 3 -2.61 30.36 4.83
C GLY A 3 -2.58 29.55 3.57
N TYR A 4 -1.46 28.87 3.31
CA TYR A 4 -1.44 27.71 2.44
C TYR A 4 -2.24 26.64 3.16
N TYR A 5 -3.56 26.64 2.97
CA TYR A 5 -4.37 25.47 3.21
C TYR A 5 -3.80 24.37 2.32
N GLN A 6 -2.83 23.63 2.85
CA GLN A 6 -2.42 22.37 2.26
C GLN A 6 -3.71 21.57 2.19
N ASN A 7 -4.21 21.34 0.98
CA ASN A 7 -5.30 20.41 0.78
C ASN A 7 -4.71 19.02 1.06
N VAL A 8 -4.59 18.70 2.35
CA VAL A 8 -4.06 17.45 2.83
C VAL A 8 -5.15 16.41 2.61
N THR A 9 -5.12 15.80 1.43
CA THR A 9 -6.00 14.68 1.12
C THR A 9 -5.51 13.46 1.88
N TYR A 10 -6.16 13.15 2.99
CA TYR A 10 -5.91 11.91 3.73
C TYR A 10 -6.37 10.71 2.91
N LYS A 11 -5.52 9.69 2.84
CA LYS A 11 -5.86 8.43 2.16
C LYS A 11 -6.64 7.52 3.09
N SER A 12 -7.59 6.74 2.54
CA SER A 12 -8.37 5.78 3.34
C SER A 12 -7.54 4.55 3.68
N ARG A 13 -7.47 4.24 4.97
CA ARG A 13 -6.82 3.05 5.54
C ARG A 13 -7.56 1.79 5.15
N VAL A 14 -8.89 1.80 5.31
CA VAL A 14 -9.74 0.65 4.96
C VAL A 14 -9.59 0.34 3.47
N GLY A 15 -9.62 1.38 2.61
CA GLY A 15 -9.37 1.23 1.18
C GLY A 15 -8.00 0.59 0.90
N ALA A 16 -6.93 1.11 1.49
CA ALA A 16 -5.58 0.57 1.31
C ALA A 16 -5.44 -0.88 1.79
N GLY A 17 -6.06 -1.23 2.91
CA GLY A 17 -6.04 -2.59 3.46
C GLY A 17 -6.82 -3.60 2.61
N VAL A 18 -8.02 -3.23 2.15
CA VAL A 18 -8.83 -4.07 1.23
C VAL A 18 -8.11 -4.27 -0.10
N LEU A 19 -7.48 -3.22 -0.65
CA LEU A 19 -6.61 -3.31 -1.82
C LEU A 19 -5.43 -4.27 -1.57
N GLY A 20 -4.88 -4.29 -0.36
CA GLY A 20 -3.78 -5.20 0.00
C GLY A 20 -4.22 -6.66 0.09
N ILE A 21 -5.44 -6.94 0.56
CA ILE A 21 -5.97 -8.31 0.63
C ILE A 21 -6.34 -8.83 -0.77
N LEU A 22 -7.03 -8.01 -1.58
CA LEU A 22 -7.53 -8.44 -2.89
C LEU A 22 -6.45 -8.41 -3.98
N PHE A 23 -5.55 -7.43 -3.95
CA PHE A 23 -4.51 -7.20 -4.95
C PHE A 23 -3.09 -7.26 -4.37
N GLY A 24 -2.90 -7.97 -3.26
CA GLY A 24 -1.62 -8.08 -2.55
C GLY A 24 -0.48 -8.66 -3.39
N CYS A 25 -0.77 -9.61 -4.28
CA CYS A 25 0.22 -10.19 -5.20
C CYS A 25 0.77 -9.19 -6.24
N LEU A 26 0.03 -8.11 -6.52
CA LEU A 26 0.42 -7.05 -7.45
C LEU A 26 1.03 -5.83 -6.73
N GLY A 27 0.85 -5.69 -5.40
CA GLY A 27 1.39 -4.57 -4.62
C GLY A 27 0.65 -3.24 -4.85
N VAL A 28 -0.60 -3.26 -5.33
CA VAL A 28 -1.38 -2.04 -5.67
C VAL A 28 -1.65 -1.16 -4.44
N HIS A 29 -1.80 -1.75 -3.26
CA HIS A 29 -1.96 -1.00 -2.00
C HIS A 29 -0.74 -0.13 -1.67
N ASN A 30 0.47 -0.60 -1.99
CA ASN A 30 1.69 0.17 -1.80
C ASN A 30 1.73 1.40 -2.71
N PHE A 31 1.30 1.28 -3.98
CA PHE A 31 1.12 2.44 -4.85
C PHE A 31 0.03 3.39 -4.35
N TYR A 32 -1.08 2.85 -3.85
CA TYR A 32 -2.18 3.64 -3.29
C TYR A 32 -1.76 4.46 -2.06
N LEU A 33 -0.86 3.92 -1.24
CA LEU A 33 -0.24 4.59 -0.10
C LEU A 33 0.96 5.47 -0.49
N GLY A 34 1.36 5.52 -1.76
CA GLY A 34 2.53 6.31 -2.18
C GLY A 34 3.89 5.65 -1.90
N TYR A 35 3.91 4.38 -1.46
CA TYR A 35 5.10 3.54 -1.40
C TYR A 35 5.43 2.95 -2.78
N SER A 36 5.65 3.83 -3.77
CA SER A 36 5.91 3.43 -5.16
C SER A 36 7.10 2.49 -5.30
N THR A 37 8.16 2.66 -4.50
CA THR A 37 9.33 1.76 -4.53
C THR A 37 8.98 0.34 -4.09
N LYS A 38 8.18 0.18 -3.02
CA LYS A 38 7.76 -1.14 -2.53
C LYS A 38 6.83 -1.83 -3.52
N GLY A 39 5.83 -1.10 -4.01
CA GLY A 39 4.91 -1.60 -5.03
C GLY A 39 5.63 -2.02 -6.31
N MET A 40 6.58 -1.22 -6.78
CA MET A 40 7.38 -1.52 -7.98
C MET A 40 8.22 -2.79 -7.78
N VAL A 41 8.84 -2.97 -6.61
CA VAL A 41 9.61 -4.18 -6.29
C VAL A 41 8.72 -5.42 -6.30
N GLN A 42 7.52 -5.38 -5.70
CA GLN A 42 6.56 -6.49 -5.75
C GLN A 42 6.12 -6.80 -7.18
N LEU A 43 5.83 -5.76 -7.98
CA LEU A 43 5.40 -5.94 -9.38
C LEU A 43 6.52 -6.54 -10.23
N LEU A 44 7.75 -6.01 -10.13
CA LEU A 44 8.93 -6.53 -10.82
C LEU A 44 9.25 -7.96 -10.39
N MET A 45 9.17 -8.28 -9.09
CA MET A 45 9.36 -9.65 -8.60
C MET A 45 8.36 -10.63 -9.21
N THR A 46 7.07 -10.31 -9.16
CA THR A 46 6.02 -11.16 -9.72
C THR A 46 6.14 -11.26 -11.24
N LEU A 47 6.45 -10.16 -11.95
CA LEU A 47 6.52 -10.11 -13.41
C LEU A 47 7.80 -10.75 -13.98
N LEU A 48 8.97 -10.41 -13.44
CA LEU A 48 10.27 -10.92 -13.89
C LEU A 48 10.40 -12.42 -13.63
N SER A 49 9.73 -12.90 -12.58
CA SER A 49 9.71 -14.32 -12.24
C SER A 49 8.58 -15.09 -12.93
N CYS A 50 7.90 -14.49 -13.91
CA CYS A 50 6.76 -15.09 -14.62
C CYS A 50 5.68 -15.66 -13.67
N GLY A 51 5.43 -14.98 -12.54
CA GLY A 51 4.46 -15.41 -11.54
C GLY A 51 4.90 -16.58 -10.66
N SER A 52 6.11 -17.14 -10.80
CA SER A 52 6.59 -18.22 -9.92
C SER A 52 6.71 -17.80 -8.45
N LEU A 53 6.96 -16.52 -8.17
CA LEU A 53 6.94 -15.94 -6.82
C LEU A 53 5.59 -15.34 -6.39
N ALA A 54 4.54 -15.49 -7.21
CA ALA A 54 3.18 -15.01 -6.87
C ALA A 54 2.67 -15.46 -5.48
N PRO A 55 2.88 -16.71 -5.01
CA PRO A 55 2.40 -17.09 -3.68
C PRO A 55 3.16 -16.34 -2.56
N ILE A 56 4.45 -16.06 -2.75
CA ILE A 56 5.27 -15.35 -1.77
C ILE A 56 4.85 -13.88 -1.70
N THR A 57 4.67 -13.23 -2.87
CA THR A 57 4.24 -11.83 -2.93
C THR A 57 2.78 -11.66 -2.48
N PHE A 58 1.93 -12.67 -2.69
CA PHE A 58 0.57 -12.70 -2.16
C PHE A 58 0.54 -12.74 -0.63
N ILE A 59 1.32 -13.63 0.00
CA ILE A 59 1.41 -13.70 1.47
C ILE A 59 1.95 -12.38 2.05
N TRP A 60 2.98 -11.80 1.41
CA TRP A 60 3.49 -10.47 1.79
C TRP A 60 2.37 -9.42 1.73
N GLY A 61 1.66 -9.32 0.61
CA GLY A 61 0.59 -8.34 0.43
C GLY A 61 -0.58 -8.54 1.39
N LEU A 62 -0.91 -9.79 1.73
CA LEU A 62 -1.94 -10.12 2.71
C LEU A 62 -1.53 -9.67 4.12
N VAL A 63 -0.29 -9.93 4.54
CA VAL A 63 0.24 -9.46 5.82
C VAL A 63 0.24 -7.93 5.90
N GLU A 64 0.69 -7.24 4.84
CA GLU A 64 0.64 -5.77 4.79
C GLU A 64 -0.80 -5.24 4.81
N GLY A 65 -1.72 -5.87 4.06
CA GLY A 65 -3.15 -5.53 4.07
C GLY A 65 -3.75 -5.62 5.47
N ILE A 66 -3.47 -6.70 6.21
CA ILE A 66 -3.92 -6.87 7.60
C ILE A 66 -3.26 -5.83 8.52
N LEU A 67 -1.97 -5.55 8.37
CA LEU A 67 -1.26 -4.53 9.18
C LEU A 67 -1.84 -3.12 8.96
N ILE A 68 -2.27 -2.81 7.74
CA ILE A 68 -2.95 -1.55 7.42
C ILE A 68 -4.34 -1.53 8.06
N LEU A 69 -5.13 -2.61 7.93
CA LEU A 69 -6.48 -2.68 8.53
C LEU A 69 -6.47 -2.65 10.06
N THR A 70 -5.48 -3.28 10.68
CA THR A 70 -5.30 -3.30 12.15
C THR A 70 -4.74 -1.99 12.68
N GLY A 71 -4.40 -1.03 11.82
CA GLY A 71 -3.84 0.25 12.23
C GLY A 71 -2.42 0.14 12.79
N HIS A 72 -1.69 -0.91 12.42
CA HIS A 72 -0.24 -0.97 12.66
C HIS A 72 0.50 -0.04 11.69
N THR A 73 0.00 0.05 10.45
CA THR A 73 0.46 1.02 9.45
C THR A 73 -0.52 2.19 9.41
N ASN A 74 -0.13 3.32 10.02
CA ASN A 74 -0.97 4.52 10.12
C ASN A 74 -0.51 5.66 9.21
N GLN A 75 0.53 5.47 8.42
CA GLN A 75 1.13 6.52 7.60
C GLN A 75 1.24 6.10 6.15
N ASP A 76 1.12 7.08 5.26
CA ASP A 76 1.39 6.92 3.83
C ASP A 76 2.88 7.20 3.52
N GLY A 77 3.29 7.03 2.26
CA GLY A 77 4.63 7.31 1.77
C GLY A 77 5.04 8.78 1.81
N LYS A 78 4.11 9.70 2.11
CA LYS A 78 4.36 11.14 2.34
C LYS A 78 4.40 11.49 3.83
N GLY A 79 4.28 10.51 4.71
CA GLY A 79 4.25 10.71 6.17
C GLY A 79 2.91 11.23 6.69
N LEU A 80 1.86 11.25 5.87
CA LEU A 80 0.53 11.69 6.27
C LEU A 80 -0.23 10.55 6.96
N PRO A 81 -1.02 10.83 8.01
CA PRO A 81 -1.81 9.82 8.68
C PRO A 81 -2.93 9.29 7.77
N LEU A 82 -3.19 7.98 7.85
CA LEU A 82 -4.30 7.35 7.15
C LEU A 82 -5.60 7.56 7.91
N LYS A 83 -6.60 8.06 7.21
CA LYS A 83 -7.96 8.25 7.71
C LYS A 83 -8.73 6.94 7.56
N ASP A 84 -9.58 6.61 8.52
CA ASP A 84 -10.42 5.40 8.49
C ASP A 84 -11.42 5.46 7.32
#